data_AF-A0A931YT72-F1
#
_entry.id   AF-A0A931YT72-F1
#
_cell.length_a   1.000
_cell.length_b   1.000
_cell.length_c   1.000
_cell.angle_alpha   90.00
_cell.angle_beta   90.00
_cell.angle_gamma   90.00
#
_symmetry.space_group_name_H-M   'P 1'
#
loop_
_entity.id
_entity.type
_entity.pdbx_description
1 polymer ?
#
loop_
_entity_poly.entity_id
_entity_poly.type
_entity_poly.pdbx_seq_one_letter_code
_entity_poly.pdbx_strand_id
1 'polypeptide(L)'
;MLKFKGSIIVFFNIIFAIIVISERRLQALEITVPSSVTINLNTVSANIPGSITVSNGSTLQLSSGTITVSNNGNWSNSGTFTPGSSIVQFTGTSHAISGSSTFYNLKCEIPGGTINFEA
;
A
#
# COMPACT_ATOMS: atom_id res chain seq x y z
N MET A 1 -8.30 -32.57 12.27
CA MET A 1 -9.15 -31.57 11.58
C MET A 1 -8.86 -30.21 12.19
N LEU A 2 -7.99 -29.40 11.57
CA LEU A 2 -7.68 -28.07 12.08
C LEU A 2 -8.91 -27.16 11.88
N LYS A 3 -9.44 -26.62 12.97
CA LYS A 3 -10.50 -25.61 12.94
C LYS A 3 -9.84 -24.23 12.93
N PHE A 4 -9.92 -23.52 11.81
CA PHE A 4 -9.52 -22.12 11.76
C PHE A 4 -10.77 -21.24 11.96
N LYS A 5 -10.70 -20.32 12.92
CA LYS A 5 -11.65 -19.21 13.08
C LYS A 5 -11.09 -18.01 12.30
N GLY A 6 -11.66 -17.70 11.14
CA GLY A 6 -11.27 -16.57 10.28
C GLY A 6 -11.15 -16.99 8.81
N SER A 7 -11.59 -16.12 7.90
CA SER A 7 -11.70 -16.43 6.46
C SER A 7 -10.32 -16.68 5.81
N ILE A 8 -10.19 -17.83 5.16
CA ILE A 8 -9.05 -18.21 4.32
C ILE A 8 -9.43 -17.91 2.86
N ILE A 9 -8.63 -17.11 2.15
CA ILE A 9 -8.75 -16.92 0.70
C ILE A 9 -7.37 -17.24 0.09
N VAL A 10 -7.31 -18.23 -0.80
CA VAL A 10 -6.11 -18.66 -1.51
C VAL A 10 -6.31 -18.36 -3.00
N PHE A 11 -5.36 -17.69 -3.65
CA PHE A 11 -5.33 -17.52 -5.10
C PHE A 11 -4.09 -18.21 -5.68
N PHE A 12 -4.30 -19.04 -6.71
CA PHE A 12 -3.24 -19.66 -7.50
C PHE A 12 -2.61 -18.60 -8.42
N ASN A 13 -1.28 -18.46 -8.39
CA ASN A 13 -0.39 -17.64 -9.26
C ASN A 13 0.24 -16.35 -8.70
N ILE A 14 0.07 -15.99 -7.42
CA ILE A 14 0.95 -14.99 -6.78
C ILE A 14 1.29 -15.43 -5.36
N ILE A 15 2.58 -15.46 -5.02
CA ILE A 15 3.05 -15.69 -3.65
C ILE A 15 2.61 -14.49 -2.80
N PHE A 16 1.53 -14.63 -2.04
CA PHE A 16 1.23 -13.74 -0.91
C PHE A 16 1.09 -14.58 0.35
N ALA A 17 2.07 -14.44 1.25
CA ALA A 17 1.98 -14.89 2.63
C ALA A 17 1.11 -13.90 3.42
N ILE A 18 -0.20 -14.14 3.48
CA ILE A 18 -1.08 -13.49 4.45
C ILE A 18 -1.56 -14.54 5.45
N ILE A 19 -0.98 -14.52 6.64
CA ILE A 19 -1.55 -15.13 7.84
C ILE A 19 -1.62 -14.01 8.88
N VAL A 20 -2.83 -13.58 9.23
CA VAL A 20 -3.05 -12.59 10.30
C VAL A 20 -4.05 -13.15 11.30
N ILE A 21 -3.53 -13.53 12.46
CA ILE A 21 -4.28 -13.90 13.66
C ILE A 21 -4.05 -12.78 14.68
N SER A 22 -4.99 -11.84 14.74
CA SER A 22 -4.96 -10.57 15.47
C SER A 22 -4.29 -9.40 14.73
N GLU A 23 -4.90 -8.21 14.89
CA GLU A 23 -4.52 -6.91 14.34
C GLU A 23 -4.83 -6.70 12.86
N ARG A 24 -5.67 -5.70 12.54
CA ARG A 24 -6.13 -5.37 11.17
C ARG A 24 -5.00 -4.78 10.30
N ARG A 25 -3.97 -5.57 10.01
CA ARG A 25 -2.81 -5.16 9.22
C ARG A 25 -2.73 -5.97 7.93
N LEU A 26 -2.46 -5.29 6.82
CA LEU A 26 -2.01 -5.92 5.58
C LEU A 26 -0.49 -5.99 5.60
N GLN A 27 0.07 -7.18 5.38
CA GLN A 27 1.49 -7.37 5.11
C GLN A 27 1.60 -7.88 3.68
N ALA A 28 2.28 -7.13 2.82
CA ALA A 28 2.50 -7.51 1.44
C ALA A 28 3.86 -6.95 1.01
N LEU A 29 4.62 -7.70 0.21
CA LEU A 29 5.91 -7.23 -0.29
C LEU A 29 5.72 -5.98 -1.15
N GLU A 30 4.76 -6.04 -2.06
CA GLU A 30 4.35 -4.96 -2.94
C GLU A 30 2.83 -4.92 -3.03
N ILE A 31 2.28 -3.78 -3.45
CA ILE A 31 0.90 -3.68 -3.93
C ILE A 31 0.94 -3.27 -5.38
N THR A 32 0.30 -4.07 -6.24
CA THR A 32 -0.07 -3.63 -7.59
C THR A 32 -1.58 -3.65 -7.67
N VAL A 33 -2.20 -2.53 -8.02
CA VAL A 33 -3.62 -2.41 -8.36
C VAL A 33 -3.75 -2.47 -9.89
N PRO A 34 -4.05 -3.64 -10.47
CA PRO A 34 -4.09 -3.80 -11.92
C PRO A 34 -5.19 -2.92 -12.55
N SER A 35 -5.08 -2.66 -13.85
CA SER A 35 -6.08 -1.88 -14.59
C SER A 35 -7.49 -2.41 -14.37
N SER A 36 -8.47 -1.53 -14.21
CA SER A 36 -9.88 -1.87 -13.93
C SER A 36 -10.15 -2.59 -12.61
N VAL A 37 -9.19 -2.65 -11.69
CA VAL A 37 -9.38 -3.19 -10.34
C VAL A 37 -9.57 -2.07 -9.33
N THR A 38 -10.43 -2.29 -8.34
CA THR A 38 -10.47 -1.48 -7.12
C THR A 38 -9.96 -2.31 -5.94
N ILE A 39 -8.94 -1.81 -5.25
CA ILE A 39 -8.54 -2.29 -3.93
C ILE A 39 -9.04 -1.28 -2.89
N ASN A 40 -9.93 -1.73 -2.01
CA ASN A 40 -10.40 -0.93 -0.89
C ASN A 40 -9.79 -1.48 0.42
N LEU A 41 -8.85 -0.73 0.98
CA LEU A 41 -8.24 -1.06 2.28
C LEU A 41 -9.03 -0.49 3.45
N ASN A 42 -10.02 0.38 3.20
CA ASN A 42 -10.89 1.00 4.19
C ASN A 42 -10.09 1.58 5.38
N THR A 43 -10.05 0.90 6.53
CA THR A 43 -9.32 1.35 7.73
C THR A 43 -8.04 0.55 8.02
N VAL A 44 -7.60 -0.31 7.08
CA VAL A 44 -6.47 -1.23 7.28
C VAL A 44 -5.15 -0.48 7.22
N SER A 45 -4.22 -0.84 8.12
CA SER A 45 -2.84 -0.38 8.03
C SER A 45 -2.00 -1.37 7.21
N ALA A 46 -1.36 -0.91 6.14
CA ALA A 46 -0.55 -1.72 5.24
C ALA A 46 0.95 -1.45 5.47
N ASN A 47 1.74 -2.51 5.60
CA ASN A 47 3.20 -2.43 5.61
C ASN A 47 3.74 -3.05 4.33
N ILE A 48 4.33 -2.21 3.49
CA ILE A 48 4.75 -2.52 2.13
C ILE A 48 6.26 -2.27 2.02
N PRO A 49 7.11 -3.31 2.14
CA PRO A 49 8.56 -3.17 2.01
C PRO A 49 9.06 -2.86 0.60
N GLY A 50 8.21 -3.03 -0.41
CA GLY A 50 8.45 -2.73 -1.81
C GLY A 50 7.54 -1.60 -2.31
N SER A 51 7.30 -1.58 -3.61
CA SER A 51 6.59 -0.48 -4.26
C SER A 51 5.07 -0.64 -4.21
N ILE A 52 4.38 0.48 -4.36
CA ILE A 52 2.94 0.54 -4.62
C ILE A 52 2.75 1.09 -6.03
N THR A 53 2.04 0.33 -6.85
CA THR A 53 1.68 0.70 -8.22
C THR A 53 0.17 0.70 -8.38
N VAL A 54 -0.40 1.83 -8.77
CA VAL A 54 -1.82 1.97 -9.12
C VAL A 54 -1.91 2.23 -10.62
N SER A 55 -2.28 1.19 -11.37
CA SER A 55 -2.34 1.25 -12.83
C SER A 55 -3.47 2.16 -13.35
N ASN A 56 -3.37 2.60 -14.60
CA ASN A 56 -4.43 3.37 -15.23
C ASN A 56 -5.78 2.62 -15.21
N GLY A 57 -6.86 3.38 -14.97
CA GLY A 57 -8.21 2.84 -14.83
C GLY A 57 -8.45 2.00 -13.57
N SER A 58 -7.53 2.04 -12.60
CA SER A 58 -7.67 1.33 -11.32
C SER A 58 -7.81 2.30 -10.15
N THR A 59 -8.27 1.78 -9.00
CA THR A 59 -8.51 2.58 -7.79
C THR A 59 -7.90 1.92 -6.56
N LEU A 60 -7.06 2.67 -5.85
CA LEU A 60 -6.65 2.36 -4.47
C LEU A 60 -7.41 3.27 -3.51
N GLN A 61 -8.25 2.69 -2.66
CA GLN A 61 -9.13 3.44 -1.75
C GLN A 61 -8.85 3.14 -0.29
N LEU A 62 -8.78 4.20 0.50
CA LEU A 62 -8.75 4.19 1.96
C LEU A 62 -9.81 5.14 2.52
N SER A 63 -10.28 4.81 3.72
CA SER A 63 -11.09 5.69 4.57
C SER A 63 -10.22 6.28 5.67
N SER A 64 -9.41 5.45 6.32
CA SER A 64 -8.45 5.81 7.37
C SER A 64 -7.35 4.73 7.47
N GLY A 65 -6.36 4.90 8.35
CA GLY A 65 -5.25 3.96 8.49
C GLY A 65 -3.96 4.43 7.83
N THR A 66 -2.94 3.58 7.86
CA THR A 66 -1.57 3.94 7.48
C THR A 66 -1.03 3.00 6.40
N ILE A 67 -0.53 3.56 5.31
CA ILE A 67 0.35 2.86 4.37
C ILE A 67 1.78 3.22 4.72
N THR A 68 2.55 2.23 5.15
CA THR A 68 4.00 2.33 5.35
C THR A 68 4.71 1.75 4.15
N VAL A 69 5.41 2.59 3.38
CA VAL A 69 6.31 2.17 2.31
C VAL A 69 7.73 2.21 2.85
N SER A 70 8.44 1.09 2.86
CA SER A 70 9.78 0.99 3.45
C SER A 70 10.84 0.55 2.43
N ASN A 71 12.09 0.36 2.87
CA ASN A 71 13.25 0.11 2.03
C ASN A 71 13.36 1.12 0.87
N ASN A 72 13.59 0.66 -0.36
CA ASN A 72 13.61 1.51 -1.56
C ASN A 72 12.30 1.39 -2.36
N GLY A 73 11.18 1.09 -1.68
CA GLY A 73 9.86 1.01 -2.32
C GLY A 73 9.39 2.37 -2.82
N ASN A 74 8.85 2.42 -4.04
CA ASN A 74 8.38 3.65 -4.66
C ASN A 74 6.85 3.70 -4.72
N TRP A 75 6.32 4.89 -4.96
CA TRP A 75 4.90 5.10 -5.22
C TRP A 75 4.72 5.52 -6.67
N SER A 76 3.93 4.76 -7.42
CA SER A 76 3.53 5.10 -8.79
C SER A 76 2.01 5.07 -8.92
N ASN A 77 1.41 6.20 -9.26
CA ASN A 77 -0.03 6.30 -9.46
C ASN A 77 -0.39 6.87 -10.84
N SER A 78 -0.76 5.97 -11.75
CA SER A 78 -1.39 6.31 -13.03
C SER A 78 -2.91 6.16 -13.01
N GLY A 79 -3.50 5.74 -11.89
CA GLY A 79 -4.93 5.57 -11.68
C GLY A 79 -5.49 6.55 -10.64
N THR A 80 -6.47 6.08 -9.86
CA THR A 80 -7.11 6.88 -8.81
C THR A 80 -6.63 6.44 -7.43
N PHE A 81 -6.10 7.39 -6.65
CA PHE A 81 -5.84 7.20 -5.23
C PHE A 81 -6.83 8.03 -4.41
N THR A 82 -7.65 7.36 -3.59
CA THR A 82 -8.62 8.01 -2.70
C THR A 82 -8.15 7.85 -1.25
N PRO A 83 -7.51 8.88 -0.65
CA PRO A 83 -6.84 8.74 0.64
C PRO A 83 -7.78 8.71 1.85
N GLY A 84 -8.98 9.29 1.77
CA GLY A 84 -9.77 9.56 2.97
C GLY A 84 -8.96 10.38 3.99
N SER A 85 -8.89 9.92 5.25
CA SER A 85 -8.03 10.50 6.29
C SER A 85 -6.76 9.68 6.55
N SER A 86 -6.27 8.94 5.54
CA SER A 86 -5.12 8.03 5.71
C SER A 86 -3.78 8.76 5.87
N ILE A 87 -2.79 8.03 6.38
CA ILE A 87 -1.38 8.42 6.37
C ILE A 87 -0.65 7.58 5.33
N VAL A 88 0.11 8.22 4.45
CA VAL A 88 1.16 7.55 3.66
C VAL A 88 2.50 7.97 4.23
N GLN A 89 3.28 7.01 4.70
CA GLN A 89 4.58 7.26 5.31
C GLN A 89 5.67 6.44 4.63
N PHE A 90 6.78 7.11 4.36
CA PHE A 90 7.98 6.52 3.80
C PHE A 90 9.03 6.37 4.90
N THR A 91 9.49 5.14 5.12
CA THR A 91 10.40 4.77 6.22
C THR A 91 11.73 4.19 5.74
N GLY A 92 12.07 4.37 4.47
CA GLY A 92 13.39 4.11 3.92
C GLY A 92 14.18 5.39 3.64
N THR A 93 15.34 5.24 3.00
CA THR A 93 16.29 6.35 2.79
C THR A 93 16.08 7.11 1.48
N SER A 94 15.51 6.47 0.45
CA SER A 94 15.30 7.07 -0.86
C SER A 94 14.06 6.48 -1.52
N HIS A 95 13.12 7.34 -1.86
CA HIS A 95 11.85 6.98 -2.49
C HIS A 95 11.53 7.93 -3.64
N ALA A 96 10.81 7.41 -4.63
CA ALA A 96 10.21 8.20 -5.70
C ALA A 96 8.69 8.16 -5.62
N ILE A 97 8.05 9.29 -5.89
CA ILE A 97 6.62 9.42 -6.12
C ILE A 97 6.45 9.87 -7.57
N SER A 98 5.78 9.05 -8.37
CA SER A 98 5.46 9.33 -9.78
C SER A 98 3.96 9.31 -10.03
N GLY A 99 3.55 10.07 -11.05
CA GLY A 99 2.15 10.28 -11.39
C GLY A 99 1.43 11.22 -10.41
N SER A 100 0.10 11.29 -10.53
CA SER A 100 -0.70 12.26 -9.77
C SER A 100 -1.34 11.60 -8.55
N SER A 101 -0.99 12.06 -7.35
CA SER A 101 -1.65 11.64 -6.11
C SER A 101 -1.89 12.82 -5.20
N THR A 102 -3.09 12.87 -4.59
CA THR A 102 -3.36 13.74 -3.44
C THR A 102 -3.29 12.89 -2.18
N PHE A 103 -2.41 13.25 -1.27
CA PHE A 103 -2.28 12.59 0.04
C PHE A 103 -2.98 13.44 1.10
N TYR A 104 -3.69 12.80 2.03
CA TYR A 104 -4.23 13.50 3.19
C TYR A 104 -3.10 13.87 4.15
N ASN A 105 -2.32 12.87 4.59
CA ASN A 105 -1.09 13.05 5.32
C ASN A 105 0.06 12.30 4.62
N LEU A 106 1.11 13.02 4.23
CA LEU A 106 2.34 12.46 3.67
C LEU A 106 3.50 12.65 4.66
N LYS A 107 4.25 11.59 4.97
CA LYS A 107 5.38 11.64 5.91
C LYS A 107 6.64 11.01 5.32
N CYS A 108 7.78 11.60 5.61
CA CYS A 108 9.10 10.99 5.50
C CYS A 108 9.66 10.87 6.91
N GLU A 109 9.86 9.64 7.41
CA GLU A 109 10.17 9.41 8.82
C GLU A 109 11.66 9.17 9.10
N ILE A 110 12.45 8.90 8.05
CA ILE A 110 13.89 8.65 8.22
C ILE A 110 14.66 9.98 8.18
N PRO A 111 15.50 10.28 9.20
CA PRO A 111 16.42 11.40 9.15
C PRO A 111 17.35 11.30 7.94
N GLY A 112 17.41 12.36 7.12
CA GLY A 112 18.16 12.35 5.87
C GLY A 112 17.51 11.53 4.74
N GLY A 113 16.32 10.98 4.98
CA GLY A 113 15.51 10.34 3.95
C GLY A 113 15.07 11.35 2.88
N THR A 114 14.96 10.88 1.65
CA THR A 114 14.56 11.69 0.51
C THR A 114 13.31 11.11 -0.17
N ILE A 115 12.40 12.01 -0.56
CA ILE A 115 11.27 11.70 -1.43
C ILE A 115 11.44 12.56 -2.69
N ASN A 116 11.74 11.92 -3.81
CA ASN A 116 11.84 12.57 -5.10
C ASN A 116 10.47 12.54 -5.80
N PHE A 117 10.01 13.69 -6.30
CA PHE A 117 8.80 13.75 -7.12
C PHE A 117 9.20 13.73 -8.59
N GLU A 118 8.74 12.72 -9.31
CA GLU A 118 9.10 12.48 -10.71
C GLU A 118 7.95 12.85 -11.64
N ALA A 119 8.30 13.40 -12.80
CA ALA A 119 7.37 13.80 -13.84
C ALA A 119 6.89 12.61 -14.68
#